data_AF-A0A373VRL6-F1
#
_entry.id   AF-A0A373VRL6-F1
#
_cell.length_a   1.000
_cell.length_b   1.000
_cell.length_c   1.000
_cell.angle_alpha   90.00
_cell.angle_beta   90.00
_cell.angle_gamma   90.00
#
_symmetry.space_group_name_H-M   'P 1'
#
loop_
_entity.id
_entity.type
_entity.pdbx_description
1 polymer ?
#
loop_
_entity_poly.entity_id
_entity_poly.type
_entity_poly.pdbx_seq_one_letter_code
_entity_poly.pdbx_strand_id
1 'polypeptide(L)'
;MLLLLQNVLYCLLYVMLIKCAVKNDGLNCLYFYPKEYIEEAEKRGIANKETVMKKSKWFMIPFCVIIFVALILIISIWNHVTDFKTAYFQSFLFLVIMNWFDGIVIDRLWVGHSKIWHIEGMEDVSYVKSWKTVLIKRGAATVVYMLVALVVAGIVVLISKI
;
A
#
# COMPACT_ATOMS: atom_id res chain seq x y z
N MET A 1 -9.58 14.92 16.59
CA MET A 1 -8.76 15.71 15.64
C MET A 1 -7.40 15.07 15.39
N LEU A 2 -6.66 14.63 16.43
CA LEU A 2 -5.34 14.02 16.30
C LEU A 2 -5.30 12.74 15.43
N LEU A 3 -6.22 11.80 15.63
CA LEU A 3 -6.27 10.55 14.84
C LEU A 3 -6.54 10.80 13.35
N LEU A 4 -7.35 11.80 13.00
CA LEU A 4 -7.60 12.16 11.60
C LEU A 4 -6.32 12.69 10.95
N LEU A 5 -5.62 13.60 11.64
CA LEU A 5 -4.34 14.12 11.17
C LEU A 5 -3.30 13.00 10.98
N GLN A 6 -3.18 12.09 11.95
CA GLN A 6 -2.26 10.96 11.85
C GLN A 6 -2.62 10.04 10.68
N ASN A 7 -3.90 9.79 10.41
CA ASN A 7 -4.32 9.00 9.26
C ASN A 7 -3.94 9.68 7.95
N VAL A 8 -4.13 11.00 7.86
CA VAL A 8 -3.67 11.79 6.70
C VAL A 8 -2.15 11.67 6.55
N LEU A 9 -1.37 11.84 7.63
CA LEU A 9 0.09 11.71 7.59
C LEU A 9 0.54 10.30 7.19
N TYR A 10 -0.15 9.27 7.67
CA TYR A 10 0.13 7.87 7.34
C TYR A 10 -0.16 7.58 5.86
N CYS A 11 -1.29 8.07 5.33
CA CYS A 11 -1.58 8.02 3.90
C CYS A 11 -0.56 8.81 3.08
N LEU A 12 -0.15 10.00 3.54
CA LEU A 12 0.88 10.81 2.87
C LEU A 12 2.23 10.08 2.82
N LEU A 13 2.65 9.44 3.92
CA LEU A 13 3.85 8.60 3.95
C LEU A 13 3.77 7.48 2.91
N TYR A 14 2.62 6.80 2.82
CA TYR A 14 2.35 5.76 1.83
C TYR A 14 2.50 6.29 0.39
N VAL A 15 1.87 7.43 0.08
CA VAL A 15 2.00 8.06 -1.25
C VAL A 15 3.43 8.47 -1.54
N MET A 16 4.13 9.04 -0.57
CA MET A 16 5.50 9.52 -0.75
C MET A 16 6.44 8.37 -1.10
N LEU A 17 6.32 7.23 -0.41
CA LEU A 17 7.08 6.02 -0.71
C LEU A 17 6.79 5.49 -2.12
N ILE A 18 5.52 5.45 -2.54
CA ILE A 18 5.15 5.04 -3.91
C ILE A 18 5.71 6.03 -4.94
N LYS A 19 5.60 7.33 -4.68
CA LYS A 19 6.15 8.37 -5.56
C LYS A 19 7.66 8.25 -5.72
N CYS A 20 8.38 7.96 -4.65
CA CYS A 20 9.81 7.68 -4.69
C CYS A 20 10.14 6.42 -5.50
N ALA A 21 9.26 5.42 -5.51
CA ALA A 21 9.40 4.19 -6.28
C ALA A 21 9.19 4.41 -7.78
N VAL A 22 8.09 5.10 -8.13
CA VAL A 22 7.69 5.41 -9.50
C VAL A 22 8.69 6.38 -10.14
N LYS A 23 9.22 7.33 -9.36
CA LYS A 23 10.02 8.45 -9.85
C LYS A 23 9.27 9.18 -10.98
N ASN A 24 9.78 9.12 -12.21
CA ASN A 24 9.21 9.73 -13.39
C ASN A 24 8.70 8.71 -14.42
N ASP A 25 8.77 7.41 -14.13
CA ASP A 25 8.46 6.36 -15.09
C ASP A 25 7.77 5.16 -14.41
N GLY A 26 6.53 4.91 -14.84
CA GLY A 26 5.69 3.80 -14.38
C GLY A 26 6.31 2.42 -14.61
N LEU A 27 7.29 2.29 -15.52
CA LEU A 27 8.03 1.05 -15.76
C LEU A 27 8.83 0.61 -14.52
N ASN A 28 9.26 1.53 -13.66
CA ASN A 28 9.88 1.20 -12.37
C ASN A 28 8.93 0.49 -11.41
N CYS A 29 7.63 0.65 -11.64
CA CYS A 29 6.53 0.15 -10.83
C CYS A 29 5.66 -0.84 -11.60
N LEU A 30 6.20 -1.46 -12.67
CA LEU A 30 5.49 -2.42 -13.50
C LEU A 30 4.90 -3.60 -12.70
N TYR A 31 5.51 -3.94 -11.56
CA TYR A 31 4.98 -4.98 -10.65
C TYR A 31 3.66 -4.64 -9.96
N PHE A 32 3.20 -3.38 -10.02
CA PHE A 32 1.86 -2.99 -9.54
C PHE A 32 0.75 -3.24 -10.59
N TYR A 33 1.12 -3.51 -11.83
CA TYR A 33 0.20 -3.74 -12.94
C TYR A 33 -0.42 -5.16 -12.87
N PRO A 34 -1.58 -5.38 -13.52
CA PRO A 34 -2.15 -6.72 -13.67
C PRO A 34 -1.16 -7.71 -14.29
N LYS A 35 -1.29 -9.00 -13.96
CA LYS A 35 -0.37 -10.03 -14.47
C LYS A 35 -0.40 -10.12 -15.98
N GLU A 36 -1.59 -9.96 -16.56
CA GLU A 36 -1.85 -9.97 -17.99
C GLU A 36 -1.08 -8.84 -18.69
N TYR A 37 -0.99 -7.68 -18.04
CA TYR A 37 -0.24 -6.52 -18.54
C TYR A 37 1.27 -6.75 -18.49
N ILE A 38 1.78 -7.39 -17.42
CA ILE A 38 3.20 -7.73 -17.30
C ILE A 38 3.61 -8.77 -18.35
N GLU A 39 2.78 -9.77 -18.61
CA GLU A 39 3.02 -10.81 -19.62
C GLU A 39 3.02 -10.23 -21.04
N GLU A 40 2.12 -9.29 -21.31
CA GLU A 40 2.09 -8.61 -22.60
C GLU A 40 3.28 -7.66 -22.78
N ALA A 41 3.72 -6.96 -21.72
CA ALA A 41 4.96 -6.19 -21.74
C ALA A 41 6.21 -7.05 -21.98
N GLU A 42 6.23 -8.30 -21.47
CA GLU A 42 7.29 -9.26 -21.72
C GLU A 42 7.30 -9.75 -23.17
N LYS A 43 6.14 -10.09 -23.74
CA LYS A 43 6.01 -10.48 -25.16
C LYS A 43 6.49 -9.38 -26.11
N ARG A 44 6.24 -8.12 -25.77
CA ARG A 44 6.66 -6.96 -26.55
C ARG A 44 8.11 -6.56 -26.32
N GLY A 45 8.85 -7.27 -25.45
CA GLY A 45 10.25 -7.00 -25.14
C GLY A 45 10.49 -5.73 -24.32
N ILE A 46 9.44 -5.16 -23.71
CA ILE A 46 9.49 -3.91 -22.95
C ILE A 46 10.10 -4.15 -21.55
N ALA A 47 9.78 -5.28 -20.93
CA ALA A 47 10.31 -5.63 -19.62
C ALA A 47 10.37 -7.14 -19.40
N ASN A 48 11.38 -7.62 -18.67
CA ASN A 48 11.51 -9.01 -18.28
C ASN A 48 10.77 -9.27 -16.95
N LYS A 49 9.88 -10.28 -16.93
CA LYS A 49 9.02 -10.60 -15.77
C LYS A 49 9.83 -10.97 -14.52
N GLU A 50 10.92 -11.71 -14.66
CA GLU A 50 11.79 -12.08 -13.54
C GLU A 50 12.46 -10.86 -12.92
N THR A 51 12.94 -9.94 -13.76
CA THR A 51 13.58 -8.70 -13.31
C THR A 51 12.58 -7.81 -12.57
N VAL A 52 11.35 -7.72 -13.09
CA VAL A 52 10.24 -6.96 -12.48
C VAL A 52 9.84 -7.56 -11.13
N MET A 53 9.71 -8.89 -11.03
CA MET A 53 9.40 -9.58 -9.77
C MET A 53 10.53 -9.46 -8.74
N LYS A 54 11.79 -9.48 -9.16
CA LYS A 54 12.94 -9.26 -8.26
C LYS A 54 12.94 -7.83 -7.71
N LYS A 55 12.74 -6.83 -8.57
CA LYS A 55 12.59 -5.42 -8.16
C LYS A 55 11.39 -5.23 -7.23
N SER A 56 10.28 -5.91 -7.50
CA SER A 56 9.09 -5.88 -6.66
C SER A 56 9.39 -6.30 -5.23
N LYS A 57 10.06 -7.43 -5.02
CA LYS A 57 10.43 -7.90 -3.67
C LYS A 57 11.36 -6.92 -2.96
N TRP A 58 12.36 -6.41 -3.66
CA TRP A 58 13.31 -5.43 -3.13
C TRP A 58 12.66 -4.11 -2.72
N PHE A 59 11.55 -3.73 -3.34
CA PHE A 59 10.78 -2.55 -2.94
C PHE A 59 9.73 -2.89 -1.85
N MET A 60 8.96 -3.96 -2.04
CA MET A 60 7.85 -4.35 -1.17
C MET A 60 8.29 -4.65 0.25
N ILE A 61 9.44 -5.31 0.44
CA ILE A 61 9.95 -5.64 1.78
C ILE A 61 10.24 -4.37 2.60
N PRO A 62 11.13 -3.46 2.17
CA PRO A 62 11.40 -2.25 2.94
C PRO A 62 10.16 -1.35 3.05
N PHE A 63 9.32 -1.29 2.00
CA PHE A 63 8.06 -0.56 2.03
C PHE A 63 7.13 -1.04 3.16
N CYS A 64 6.87 -2.36 3.23
CA CYS A 64 6.04 -2.95 4.27
C CYS A 64 6.65 -2.74 5.66
N VAL A 65 7.97 -2.86 5.81
CA VAL A 65 8.65 -2.65 7.09
C VAL A 65 8.50 -1.19 7.55
N ILE A 66 8.72 -0.21 6.67
CA ILE A 66 8.60 1.22 7.02
C ILE A 66 7.17 1.55 7.46
N ILE A 67 6.17 1.11 6.70
CA ILE A 67 4.76 1.34 7.02
C ILE A 67 4.37 0.67 8.33
N PHE A 68 4.83 -0.56 8.56
CA PHE A 68 4.55 -1.30 9.79
C PHE A 68 5.19 -0.66 11.03
N VAL A 69 6.46 -0.26 10.92
CA VAL A 69 7.17 0.45 12.00
C VAL A 69 6.50 1.79 12.29
N ALA A 70 6.17 2.57 11.25
CA ALA A 70 5.47 3.85 11.42
C ALA A 70 4.13 3.68 12.16
N LEU A 71 3.36 2.65 11.83
CA LEU A 71 2.11 2.33 12.52
C LEU A 71 2.34 2.10 14.03
N ILE A 72 3.33 1.27 14.38
CA ILE A 72 3.67 0.99 15.78
C ILE A 72 4.11 2.27 16.50
N LEU A 73 4.97 3.09 15.88
CA LEU A 73 5.47 4.33 16.47
C LEU A 73 4.34 5.34 16.73
N ILE A 74 3.40 5.48 15.79
CA ILE A 74 2.24 6.37 15.95
C ILE A 74 1.40 5.92 17.15
N ILE A 75 1.11 4.64 17.27
CA ILE A 75 0.21 4.14 18.32
C ILE A 75 0.92 4.10 19.68
N SER A 76 2.14 3.57 19.74
CA SER A 76 2.87 3.36 20.98
C SER A 76 3.55 4.63 21.48
N ILE A 77 4.29 5.35 20.64
CA ILE A 77 5.11 6.49 21.07
C ILE A 77 4.34 7.79 20.97
N TRP A 78 3.64 8.06 19.87
CA TRP A 78 2.93 9.32 19.71
C TRP A 78 1.63 9.34 20.53
N ASN A 79 0.82 8.30 20.44
CA ASN A 79 -0.45 8.23 21.17
C ASN A 79 -0.31 7.69 22.59
N HIS A 80 0.88 7.21 22.99
CA HIS A 80 1.15 6.63 24.31
C HIS A 80 0.13 5.55 24.72
N VAL A 81 -0.34 4.77 23.75
CA VAL A 81 -1.36 3.76 24.01
C VAL A 81 -0.73 2.57 24.73
N THR A 82 -1.25 2.26 25.92
CA THR A 82 -0.79 1.15 26.75
C THR A 82 -1.81 0.02 26.86
N ASP A 83 -3.05 0.25 26.43
CA ASP A 83 -4.13 -0.72 26.50
C ASP A 83 -4.38 -1.42 25.16
N PHE A 84 -4.65 -2.73 25.23
CA PHE A 84 -4.80 -3.57 24.04
C PHE A 84 -5.99 -3.16 23.17
N LYS A 85 -7.12 -2.79 23.79
CA LYS A 85 -8.35 -2.48 23.07
C LYS A 85 -8.19 -1.22 22.20
N THR A 86 -7.58 -0.17 22.75
CA THR A 86 -7.30 1.06 22.02
C THR A 86 -6.21 0.83 20.98
N ALA A 87 -5.15 0.07 21.30
CA ALA A 87 -4.10 -0.25 20.34
C ALA A 87 -4.66 -1.03 19.13
N TYR A 88 -5.54 -1.99 19.39
CA TYR A 88 -6.25 -2.76 18.36
C TYR A 88 -7.13 -1.87 17.50
N PHE A 89 -7.97 -1.04 18.12
CA PHE A 89 -8.87 -0.15 17.40
C PHE A 89 -8.11 0.85 16.52
N GLN A 90 -7.06 1.49 17.06
CA GLN A 90 -6.23 2.41 16.28
C GLN A 90 -5.52 1.67 15.14
N SER A 91 -4.90 0.52 15.41
CA SER A 91 -4.23 -0.29 14.38
C SER A 91 -5.16 -0.66 13.25
N PHE A 92 -6.35 -1.16 13.58
CA PHE A 92 -7.36 -1.53 12.60
C PHE A 92 -7.80 -0.32 11.78
N LEU A 93 -8.07 0.81 12.43
CA LEU A 93 -8.50 2.03 11.77
C LEU A 93 -7.46 2.52 10.74
N PHE A 94 -6.18 2.61 11.12
CA PHE A 94 -5.11 3.02 10.22
C PHE A 94 -4.97 2.07 9.02
N LEU A 95 -4.98 0.75 9.26
CA LEU A 95 -4.82 -0.25 8.21
C LEU A 95 -5.99 -0.22 7.23
N VAL A 96 -7.22 -0.09 7.72
CA VAL A 96 -8.42 -0.03 6.87
C VAL A 96 -8.43 1.26 6.06
N ILE A 97 -8.22 2.42 6.69
CA ILE A 97 -8.19 3.71 5.98
C ILE A 97 -7.12 3.68 4.88
N MET A 98 -5.90 3.25 5.20
CA MET A 98 -4.83 3.13 4.21
C MET A 98 -5.18 2.17 3.07
N ASN A 99 -5.80 1.02 3.37
CA ASN A 99 -6.20 0.05 2.34
C ASN A 99 -7.24 0.61 1.36
N TRP A 100 -8.24 1.31 1.87
CA TRP A 100 -9.27 1.93 1.03
C TRP A 100 -8.72 3.14 0.28
N PHE A 101 -7.86 3.93 0.92
CA PHE A 101 -7.13 5.02 0.28
C PHE A 101 -6.29 4.52 -0.90
N ASP A 102 -5.54 3.43 -0.72
CA ASP A 102 -4.78 2.80 -1.80
C ASP A 102 -5.70 2.33 -2.94
N GLY A 103 -6.78 1.62 -2.65
CA GLY A 103 -7.70 1.13 -3.68
C GLY A 103 -8.47 2.20 -4.45
N ILE A 104 -8.75 3.35 -3.83
CA ILE A 104 -9.56 4.41 -4.45
C ILE A 104 -8.65 5.53 -4.97
N VAL A 105 -7.81 6.08 -4.12
CA VAL A 105 -7.03 7.27 -4.45
C VAL A 105 -5.80 6.90 -5.28
N ILE A 106 -5.10 5.82 -4.93
CA ILE A 106 -3.90 5.42 -5.67
C ILE A 106 -4.30 4.66 -6.93
N ASP A 107 -4.95 3.51 -6.79
CA ASP A 107 -5.31 2.63 -7.91
C ASP A 107 -6.27 3.28 -8.93
N ARG A 108 -7.25 4.10 -8.49
CA ARG A 108 -8.27 4.66 -9.42
C ARG A 108 -8.00 6.10 -9.80
N LEU A 109 -7.75 6.99 -8.84
CA LEU A 109 -7.55 8.41 -9.15
C LEU A 109 -6.16 8.68 -9.71
N TRP A 110 -5.10 8.26 -9.02
CA TRP A 110 -3.74 8.58 -9.45
C TRP A 110 -3.30 7.72 -10.63
N VAL A 111 -3.34 6.39 -10.51
CA VAL A 111 -2.91 5.47 -11.55
C VAL A 111 -3.76 5.62 -12.82
N GLY A 112 -5.08 5.76 -12.67
CA GLY A 112 -6.00 5.85 -13.81
C GLY A 112 -5.97 7.17 -14.58
N HIS A 113 -5.44 8.27 -14.02
CA HIS A 113 -5.45 9.59 -14.67
C HIS A 113 -4.06 10.18 -14.92
N SER A 114 -2.99 9.62 -14.34
CA SER A 114 -1.65 10.18 -14.46
C SER A 114 -0.90 9.56 -15.64
N LYS A 115 -0.35 10.44 -16.49
CA LYS A 115 0.50 10.08 -17.65
C LYS A 115 1.74 9.27 -17.27
N ILE A 116 2.21 9.38 -16.02
CA ILE A 116 3.38 8.66 -15.50
C ILE A 116 3.18 7.12 -15.57
N TRP A 117 1.94 6.65 -15.54
CA TRP A 117 1.60 5.23 -15.58
C TRP A 117 1.30 4.72 -17.00
N HIS A 118 1.39 5.59 -18.01
CA HIS A 118 1.36 5.14 -19.39
C HIS A 118 2.73 4.62 -19.79
N ILE A 119 2.77 3.40 -20.33
CA ILE A 119 3.98 2.80 -20.87
C ILE A 119 3.90 2.86 -22.38
N GLU A 120 4.90 3.47 -23.00
CA GLU A 120 5.02 3.53 -24.45
C GLU A 120 5.02 2.11 -25.04
N GLY A 121 4.18 1.88 -26.06
CA GLY A 121 4.01 0.55 -26.68
C GLY A 121 3.01 -0.38 -25.99
N MET A 122 2.27 0.07 -24.98
CA MET A 122 1.20 -0.68 -24.28
C MET A 122 -0.14 0.07 -24.23
N GLU A 123 -0.34 1.04 -25.12
CA GLU A 123 -1.49 1.97 -25.11
C GLU A 123 -2.85 1.28 -25.34
N ASP A 124 -2.85 0.14 -26.01
CA ASP A 124 -4.01 -0.70 -26.33
C ASP A 124 -4.43 -1.62 -25.16
N VAL A 125 -3.61 -1.76 -24.13
CA VAL A 125 -3.84 -2.69 -23.02
C VAL A 125 -4.31 -1.93 -21.79
N SER A 126 -5.54 -2.20 -21.33
CA SER A 126 -6.05 -1.60 -20.10
C SER A 126 -5.38 -2.21 -18.86
N TYR A 127 -4.73 -1.36 -18.07
CA TYR A 127 -4.13 -1.73 -16.78
C TYR A 127 -4.98 -1.33 -15.57
N VAL A 128 -6.05 -0.55 -15.79
CA VAL A 128 -6.89 -0.04 -14.69
C VAL A 128 -7.86 -1.12 -14.25
N LYS A 129 -7.75 -1.53 -12.98
CA LYS A 129 -8.63 -2.55 -12.37
C LYS A 129 -10.09 -2.07 -12.32
N SER A 130 -11.02 -2.99 -12.54
CA SER A 130 -12.46 -2.70 -12.42
C SER A 130 -12.85 -2.31 -11.00
N TRP A 131 -13.84 -1.43 -10.84
CA TRP A 131 -14.38 -1.04 -9.52
C TRP A 131 -14.83 -2.24 -8.71
N LYS A 132 -15.50 -3.21 -9.33
CA LYS A 132 -15.96 -4.44 -8.68
C LYS A 132 -14.78 -5.24 -8.11
N THR A 133 -13.70 -5.38 -8.87
CA THR A 133 -12.49 -6.07 -8.43
C THR A 133 -11.81 -5.35 -7.27
N VAL A 134 -11.73 -4.01 -7.32
CA VAL A 134 -11.17 -3.21 -6.23
C VAL A 134 -12.01 -3.41 -4.96
N LEU A 135 -13.33 -3.22 -5.02
CA LEU A 135 -14.20 -3.34 -3.84
C LEU A 135 -14.11 -4.73 -3.19
N ILE A 136 -14.13 -5.81 -3.99
CA ILE A 136 -14.01 -7.18 -3.47
C ILE A 136 -12.65 -7.40 -2.81
N LYS A 137 -11.54 -7.01 -3.47
CA LYS A 137 -10.20 -7.18 -2.92
C LYS A 137 -9.98 -6.37 -1.66
N ARG A 138 -10.44 -5.11 -1.62
CA ARG A 138 -10.30 -4.23 -0.46
C ARG A 138 -11.20 -4.65 0.69
N GLY A 139 -12.40 -5.18 0.39
CA GLY A 139 -13.27 -5.82 1.38
C GLY A 139 -12.61 -7.05 2.02
N ALA A 140 -12.06 -7.96 1.22
CA ALA A 140 -11.33 -9.12 1.73
C ALA A 140 -10.10 -8.72 2.55
N ALA A 141 -9.33 -7.71 2.08
CA ALA A 141 -8.18 -7.19 2.82
C ALA A 141 -8.57 -6.60 4.17
N THR A 142 -9.73 -5.92 4.27
CA THR A 142 -10.26 -5.39 5.55
C THR A 142 -10.42 -6.50 6.59
N VAL A 143 -10.87 -7.70 6.18
CA VAL A 143 -10.97 -8.86 7.07
C VAL A 143 -9.60 -9.33 7.54
N VAL A 144 -8.63 -9.40 6.64
CA VAL A 144 -7.24 -9.76 6.98
C VAL A 144 -6.63 -8.73 7.94
N TYR A 145 -6.91 -7.44 7.76
CA TYR A 145 -6.40 -6.39 8.65
C TYR A 145 -6.94 -6.47 10.07
N MET A 146 -8.08 -7.12 10.32
CA MET A 146 -8.50 -7.44 11.70
C MET A 146 -7.47 -8.33 12.38
N LEU A 147 -6.97 -9.37 11.69
CA LEU A 147 -5.95 -10.26 12.26
C LEU A 147 -4.60 -9.55 12.42
N VAL A 148 -4.20 -8.76 11.43
CA VAL A 148 -2.96 -7.97 11.50
C VAL A 148 -3.02 -6.97 12.66
N ALA A 149 -4.16 -6.31 12.86
CA ALA A 149 -4.35 -5.37 13.95
C ALA A 149 -4.21 -6.02 15.34
N LEU A 150 -4.61 -7.30 15.50
CA LEU A 150 -4.37 -8.04 16.75
C LEU A 150 -2.88 -8.18 17.04
N VAL A 151 -2.09 -8.52 16.02
CA VAL A 151 -0.63 -8.67 16.15
C VAL A 151 0.01 -7.32 16.50
N VAL A 152 -0.36 -6.25 15.79
CA VAL A 152 0.15 -4.90 16.06
C VAL A 152 -0.20 -4.44 17.48
N ALA A 153 -1.45 -4.67 17.91
CA ALA A 153 -1.87 -4.32 19.27
C ALA A 153 -1.07 -5.06 20.34
N GLY A 154 -0.79 -6.35 20.13
CA GLY A 154 0.07 -7.13 21.01
C GLY A 154 1.47 -6.54 21.13
N ILE A 155 2.08 -6.19 20.00
CA ILE A 155 3.41 -5.56 19.96
C ILE A 155 3.42 -4.21 20.66
N VAL A 156 2.45 -3.33 20.38
CA VAL A 156 2.32 -2.01 21.01
C VAL A 156 2.24 -2.13 22.52
N VAL A 157 1.40 -3.04 23.03
CA VAL A 157 1.25 -3.24 24.48
C VAL A 157 2.54 -3.80 25.09
N LEU A 158 3.26 -4.69 24.40
CA LEU A 158 4.55 -5.18 24.87
C LEU A 158 5.60 -4.06 24.95
N ILE A 159 5.67 -3.19 23.93
CA ILE A 159 6.58 -2.04 23.92
C ILE A 159 6.25 -1.07 25.06
N SER A 160 4.96 -0.85 25.33
CA SER A 160 4.54 0.07 26.40
C SER A 160 4.89 -0.37 27.83
N LYS A 161 5.33 -1.63 27.99
CA LYS A 161 5.74 -2.21 29.28
C LYS A 161 7.26 -2.19 29.49
N ILE A 162 8.03 -1.78 28.48
CA ILE A 162 9.49 -1.59 28.52
C ILE A 162 9.77 -0.19 29.03
#